data_AF-A0A954NHF2-F1
#
_entry.id   AF-A0A954NHF2-F1
#
_cell.length_a   1.000
_cell.length_b   1.000
_cell.length_c   1.000
_cell.angle_alpha   90.00
_cell.angle_beta   90.00
_cell.angle_gamma   90.00
#
_symmetry.space_group_name_H-M   'P 1'
#
loop_
_entity.id
_entity.type
_entity.pdbx_description
1 polymer ?
#
loop_
_entity_poly.entity_id
_entity_poly.type
_entity_poly.pdbx_seq_one_letter_code
_entity_poly.pdbx_strand_id
1 'polypeptide(L)' 'MTITPPVMLDVDAVLLDIEGTTSSISFVTEVLFPFALEHLRDYLDQHWHDDSLQQAVQLIAVDAGHLDAAR' A
#
# COMPACT_ATOMS: atom_id res chain seq x y z
N MET A 1 2.29 38.71 19.68
CA MET A 1 2.28 37.25 19.46
C MET A 1 0.84 36.81 19.51
N THR A 2 0.20 36.69 18.35
CA THR A 2 -1.23 36.36 18.25
C THR A 2 -1.35 34.85 18.11
N ILE A 3 -1.99 34.22 19.09
CA ILE A 3 -2.30 32.79 19.04
C ILE A 3 -3.61 32.69 18.27
N THR A 4 -3.59 32.14 17.06
CA THR A 4 -4.82 31.88 16.30
C THR A 4 -5.62 30.82 17.06
N PRO A 5 -6.90 31.06 17.38
CA PRO A 5 -7.72 30.05 18.05
C PRO A 5 -7.84 28.79 17.19
N PRO A 6 -7.93 27.59 17.78
CA PRO A 6 -8.13 26.36 17.03
C PRO A 6 -9.44 26.45 16.25
N VAL A 7 -9.41 26.02 14.99
CA VAL A 7 -10.62 25.90 14.17
C VAL A 7 -11.48 24.80 14.79
N MET A 8 -12.67 25.16 15.29
CA MET A 8 -13.69 24.17 15.62
C MET A 8 -14.35 23.73 14.32
N LEU A 9 -14.14 22.47 13.93
CA LEU A 9 -14.82 21.85 12.80
C LEU A 9 -16.13 21.25 13.32
N ASP A 10 -17.27 21.83 12.92
CA ASP A 10 -18.60 21.27 13.16
C ASP A 10 -18.92 20.26 12.05
N VAL A 11 -18.32 19.07 12.16
CA VAL A 11 -18.44 17.99 11.17
C VAL A 11 -18.60 16.63 11.85
N ASP A 12 -19.41 15.76 11.27
CA ASP A 12 -19.62 14.39 11.78
C ASP A 12 -18.42 13.46 11.52
N ALA A 13 -17.60 13.78 10.50
CA ALA A 13 -16.43 13.00 10.12
C ALA A 13 -15.39 13.83 9.36
N VAL A 14 -14.14 13.35 9.36
CA VAL A 14 -13.03 13.89 8.57
C VAL A 14 -12.47 12.78 7.70
N LEU A 15 -12.43 13.01 6.39
CA LEU A 15 -11.76 12.12 5.44
C LEU A 15 -10.36 12.67 5.15
N LEU A 16 -9.35 11.81 5.31
CA LEU A 16 -7.96 12.16 5.07
C LEU A 16 -7.41 11.31 3.93
N ASP A 17 -6.74 11.98 3.01
CA ASP A 17 -5.88 11.34 2.02
C ASP A 17 -4.55 10.91 2.65
N ILE A 18 -3.79 10.05 1.98
CA ILE A 18 -2.54 9.49 2.51
C ILE A 18 -1.34 10.30 2.01
N GLU A 19 -1.03 10.19 0.72
CA GLU A 19 0.22 10.69 0.14
C GLU A 19 0.18 12.21 -0.01
N GLY A 20 1.10 12.91 0.66
CA GLY A 20 1.13 14.37 0.70
C GLY A 20 0.13 15.01 1.67
N THR A 21 -0.71 14.20 2.35
CA THR A 21 -1.67 14.67 3.35
C THR A 21 -1.32 14.18 4.76
N THR A 22 -1.44 12.88 5.04
CA THR A 22 -1.03 12.30 6.33
C THR A 22 0.38 11.72 6.32
N SER A 23 0.97 11.53 5.15
CA SER A 23 2.30 10.95 4.97
C SER A 23 3.07 11.68 3.88
N SER A 24 4.40 11.74 3.95
CA SER A 24 5.18 12.41 2.92
C SER A 24 5.14 11.62 1.62
N ILE A 25 5.04 12.33 0.50
CA ILE A 25 5.24 11.77 -0.85
C ILE A 25 6.56 10.98 -0.89
N SER A 26 7.64 11.56 -0.34
CA SER A 26 8.96 10.91 -0.29
C SER A 26 8.97 9.58 0.45
N PHE A 27 8.15 9.39 1.48
CA PHE A 27 8.09 8.10 2.16
C PHE A 27 7.52 7.03 1.23
N VAL A 28 6.47 7.36 0.47
CA VAL A 28 5.87 6.40 -0.47
C VAL A 28 6.85 6.08 -1.60
N THR A 29 7.43 7.11 -2.23
CA THR A 29 8.22 6.96 -3.46
C THR A 29 9.68 6.55 -3.21
N GLU A 30 10.28 6.97 -2.11
CA GLU A 30 11.71 6.75 -1.82
C GLU A 30 11.94 5.67 -0.75
N VAL A 31 10.91 5.25 -0.01
CA VAL A 31 11.04 4.23 1.05
C VAL A 31 10.13 3.02 0.80
N LEU A 32 8.81 3.22 0.73
CA LEU A 32 7.84 2.12 0.69
C LEU A 32 8.00 1.26 -0.58
N PHE A 33 8.01 1.87 -1.76
CA PHE A 33 8.18 1.11 -3.01
C PHE A 33 9.59 0.48 -3.13
N PRO A 34 10.69 1.19 -2.87
CA PRO A 34 12.02 0.59 -2.90
C PRO A 34 12.18 -0.61 -1.96
N PHE A 35 11.66 -0.50 -0.72
CA PHE A 35 11.68 -1.61 0.25
C PHE A 35 10.95 -2.84 -0.30
N ALA A 36 9.75 -2.67 -0.84
CA ALA A 36 8.98 -3.78 -1.39
C ALA A 36 9.74 -4.48 -2.53
N LEU A 37 10.35 -3.73 -3.44
CA LEU A 37 11.12 -4.28 -4.56
C LEU A 37 12.41 -4.98 -4.11
N GLU A 38 13.13 -4.41 -3.15
CA GLU A 38 14.36 -4.99 -2.60
C GLU A 38 14.11 -6.36 -1.95
N HIS A 39 13.01 -6.50 -1.22
CA HIS A 39 12.70 -7.73 -0.48
C HIS A 39 11.77 -8.70 -1.20
N LEU A 40 11.23 -8.34 -2.37
CA LEU A 40 10.23 -9.13 -3.07
C LEU A 40 10.71 -10.56 -3.35
N ARG A 41 11.94 -10.72 -3.87
CA ARG A 41 12.45 -12.03 -4.26
C ARG A 41 12.54 -12.98 -3.06
N ASP A 42 13.20 -12.52 -2.00
CA ASP A 42 13.41 -13.31 -0.80
C ASP A 42 12.09 -13.67 -0.13
N TYR A 43 11.12 -12.74 -0.13
CA TYR A 43 9.78 -13.00 0.39
C TYR A 43 9.05 -14.08 -0.43
N LEU A 44 9.07 -13.98 -1.76
CA LEU A 44 8.46 -14.99 -2.63
C LEU A 44 9.09 -16.37 -2.42
N ASP A 45 10.40 -16.46 -2.31
CA ASP A 45 11.11 -17.73 -2.11
C ASP A 45 10.75 -18.40 -0.77
N GLN A 46 10.61 -17.59 0.30
CA GLN A 46 10.29 -18.08 1.64
C GLN A 46 8.82 -18.45 1.82
N HIS A 47 7.93 -17.72 1.14
CA HIS A 47 6.49 -17.81 1.37
C HIS A 47 5.72 -18.42 0.21
N TRP A 48 6.40 -18.96 -0.82
CA TRP A 48 5.75 -19.38 -2.07
C TRP A 48 4.55 -20.29 -1.86
N HIS A 49 4.60 -21.20 -0.88
CA HIS A 49 3.53 -22.17 -0.65
C HIS A 49 2.46 -21.70 0.35
N ASP A 50 2.52 -20.45 0.81
CA ASP A 50 1.53 -19.88 1.71
C ASP A 50 0.23 -19.59 0.95
N ASP A 51 -0.91 -20.08 1.46
CA ASP A 51 -2.21 -19.92 0.82
C ASP A 51 -2.54 -18.44 0.53
N SER A 52 -2.21 -17.54 1.45
CA SER A 52 -2.46 -16.09 1.27
C SER A 52 -1.61 -15.49 0.14
N LEU A 53 -0.37 -15.94 -0.03
CA LEU A 53 0.47 -15.46 -1.13
C LEU A 53 -0.02 -16.03 -2.47
N GLN A 54 -0.40 -17.31 -2.49
CA GLN A 54 -0.96 -17.94 -3.70
C GLN A 54 -2.24 -17.24 -4.18
N GLN A 55 -3.11 -16.82 -3.26
CA GLN A 55 -4.29 -16.00 -3.59
C GLN A 55 -3.90 -14.66 -4.23
N ALA A 56 -2.89 -13.96 -3.68
CA ALA A 56 -2.41 -12.71 -4.24
C ALA A 56 -1.78 -12.90 -5.64
N VAL A 57 -0.98 -13.95 -5.83
CA VAL A 57 -0.39 -14.30 -7.14
C VAL A 57 -1.49 -14.57 -8.17
N GLN A 58 -2.55 -15.27 -7.81
CA GLN A 58 -3.67 -15.53 -8.72
C GLN A 58 -4.39 -14.25 -9.13
N LEU A 59 -4.60 -13.30 -8.20
CA LEU A 59 -5.18 -11.99 -8.51
C LEU A 59 -4.29 -11.21 -9.49
N ILE A 60 -2.98 -11.18 -9.24
CA ILE A 60 -2.01 -10.51 -10.12
C ILE A 60 -2.00 -11.17 -11.51
N ALA A 61 -2.06 -12.49 -11.58
CA ALA A 61 -2.11 -13.22 -12.84
C ALA A 61 -3.36 -12.84 -13.65
N VAL A 62 -4.52 -12.76 -13.00
CA VAL A 62 -5.77 -12.32 -13.63
C VAL A 62 -5.66 -10.88 -14.14
N ASP A 63 -5.16 -9.95 -13.33
CA ASP A 63 -4.97 -8.54 -13.73
C ASP A 63 -3.98 -8.39 -14.89
N ALA A 64 -2.96 -9.26 -14.95
CA ALA A 64 -2.00 -9.34 -16.04
C ALA A 64 -2.56 -10.03 -17.31
N GLY A 65 -3.80 -10.52 -17.28
CA GLY A 65 -4.45 -11.19 -18.41
C GLY A 65 -4.11 -12.68 -18.56
N HIS A 66 -3.49 -13.29 -17.54
CA HIS A 66 -3.27 -14.74 -17.48
C HIS A 66 -4.51 -15.42 -16.88
N LEU A 67 -5.39 -15.92 -17.75
CA LEU A 67 -6.52 -16.75 -17.35
C LEU A 67 -6.02 -18.19 -17.08
N ASP A 68 -6.13 -18.60 -15.82
CA ASP A 68 -5.82 -19.93 -15.26
C ASP A 68 -4.35 -20.38 -15.31
N ALA A 69 -3.57 -20.07 -14.26
CA ALA A 69 -2.36 -20.84 -13.90
C ALA A 69 -2.70 -22.12 -13.10
N ALA A 70 -3.98 -22.36 -12.83
CA ALA A 70 -4.49 -23.48 -12.04
C ALA A 70 -5.07 -24.64 -12.90
N ARG A 71 -4.74 -24.69 -14.19
CA ARG A 71 -5.02 -25.84 -15.07
C ARG A 71 -3.75 -26.55 -15.50
#